data_AF-A0AAV3XK88-F1
#
_entry.id   AF-A0AAV3XK88-F1
#
_cell.length_a   1.000
_cell.length_b   1.000
_cell.length_c   1.000
_cell.angle_alpha   90.00
_cell.angle_beta   90.00
_cell.angle_gamma   90.00
#
_symmetry.space_group_name_H-M   'P 1'
#
loop_
_entity.id
_entity.type
_entity.pdbx_description
1 polymer ?
#
loop_
_entity_poly.entity_id
_entity_poly.type
_entity_poly.pdbx_seq_one_letter_code
_entity_poly.pdbx_strand_id
1 'polypeptide(L)'
;MTVEFFAQSLTEVQWQIAHAIAQTLVKENADVNELGKAIAYLRAFVHQENAGTKFFDYLKTLVKNGRHIGHSKRTSEYYESMEKACSQYLKAYQNDAPLMLHILGWASRLMRYYQQNSEPIGEITAPVIESARQAEIAEVISAHNFTIGQILEAKVTAVKGNKVTYEIMRTIKLTEKEPKKAQFLSEGQVVKVEVLDLKEDGSIKKVKCCE
;
A
#
# COMPACT_ATOMS: atom_id res chain seq x y z
N MET A 1 -14.31 -26.31 -17.01
CA MET A 1 -13.46 -25.87 -15.88
C MET A 1 -13.66 -24.36 -15.78
N THR A 2 -14.66 -23.96 -15.00
CA THR A 2 -15.01 -22.56 -14.77
C THR A 2 -14.01 -22.00 -13.78
N VAL A 3 -13.22 -21.02 -14.22
CA VAL A 3 -12.36 -20.25 -13.33
C VAL A 3 -13.29 -19.34 -12.53
N GLU A 4 -13.53 -19.71 -11.27
CA GLU A 4 -14.22 -18.84 -10.32
C GLU A 4 -13.39 -17.58 -10.12
N PHE A 5 -13.87 -16.48 -10.71
CA PHE A 5 -13.37 -15.14 -10.43
C PHE A 5 -13.84 -14.79 -9.01
N PHE A 6 -13.08 -15.17 -7.99
CA PHE A 6 -13.30 -14.67 -6.64
C PHE A 6 -13.17 -13.15 -6.71
N ALA A 7 -14.30 -12.45 -6.58
CA ALA A 7 -14.32 -11.03 -6.28
C ALA A 7 -13.69 -10.85 -4.89
N GLN A 8 -12.37 -10.80 -4.81
CA GLN A 8 -11.66 -10.52 -3.57
C GLN A 8 -12.12 -9.13 -3.11
N SER A 9 -12.90 -9.11 -2.03
CA SER A 9 -13.31 -7.89 -1.36
C SER A 9 -12.09 -7.11 -0.91
N LEU A 10 -12.13 -5.78 -0.98
CA LEU A 10 -11.08 -4.94 -0.43
C LEU A 10 -10.89 -5.27 1.07
N THR A 11 -9.63 -5.29 1.52
CA THR A 11 -9.31 -5.35 2.95
C THR A 11 -9.74 -4.07 3.65
N GLU A 12 -9.78 -4.08 4.98
CA GLU A 12 -10.09 -2.88 5.78
C GLU A 12 -9.19 -1.68 5.42
N VAL A 13 -7.88 -1.92 5.28
CA VAL A 13 -6.92 -0.88 4.88
C VAL A 13 -7.21 -0.35 3.48
N GLN A 14 -7.53 -1.22 2.53
CA GLN A 14 -7.85 -0.83 1.16
C GLN A 14 -9.18 -0.05 1.08
N TRP A 15 -10.16 -0.40 1.92
CA TRP A 15 -11.37 0.38 2.11
C TRP A 15 -11.08 1.78 2.67
N GLN A 16 -10.27 1.86 3.72
CA GLN A 16 -9.84 3.15 4.31
C GLN A 16 -9.13 4.02 3.29
N ILE A 17 -8.30 3.44 2.43
CA ILE A 17 -7.67 4.14 1.30
C ILE A 17 -8.72 4.65 0.31
N ALA A 18 -9.68 3.82 -0.09
CA ALA A 18 -10.75 4.23 -1.00
C ALA A 18 -11.57 5.40 -0.42
N HIS A 19 -11.89 5.33 0.88
CA HIS A 19 -12.53 6.40 1.63
C HIS A 19 -11.68 7.66 1.67
N ALA A 20 -10.40 7.56 2.01
CA ALA A 20 -9.50 8.71 2.11
C ALA A 20 -9.37 9.45 0.77
N ILE A 21 -9.20 8.70 -0.35
CA ILE A 21 -9.19 9.28 -1.70
C ILE A 21 -10.52 9.98 -1.99
N ALA A 22 -11.65 9.29 -1.77
CA ALA A 22 -12.97 9.85 -2.06
C ALA A 22 -13.25 11.13 -1.26
N GLN A 23 -13.03 11.12 0.05
CA GLN A 23 -13.24 12.28 0.92
C GLN A 23 -12.34 13.44 0.55
N THR A 24 -11.06 13.18 0.25
CA THR A 24 -10.10 14.21 -0.17
C THR A 24 -10.60 14.90 -1.44
N LEU A 25 -10.95 14.12 -2.46
CA LEU A 25 -11.41 14.65 -3.74
C LEU A 25 -12.76 15.37 -3.63
N VAL A 26 -13.66 14.89 -2.77
CA VAL A 26 -14.95 15.58 -2.51
C VAL A 26 -14.72 16.92 -1.82
N LYS A 27 -13.87 16.98 -0.78
CA LYS A 27 -13.56 18.23 -0.07
C LYS A 27 -12.89 19.26 -0.97
N GLU A 28 -12.04 18.81 -1.88
CA GLU A 28 -11.39 19.66 -2.88
C GLU A 28 -12.32 19.97 -4.08
N ASN A 29 -13.59 19.53 -4.05
CA ASN A 29 -14.58 19.72 -5.10
C ASN A 29 -14.14 19.19 -6.48
N ALA A 30 -13.34 18.11 -6.50
CA ALA A 30 -12.91 17.48 -7.73
C ALA A 30 -14.07 16.76 -8.44
N ASP A 31 -14.09 16.84 -9.77
CA ASP A 31 -15.12 16.18 -10.58
C ASP A 31 -14.88 14.66 -10.63
N VAL A 32 -15.87 13.90 -10.16
CA VAL A 32 -15.87 12.43 -10.18
C VAL A 32 -15.76 11.84 -11.59
N ASN A 33 -16.19 12.58 -12.62
CA ASN A 33 -16.06 12.15 -14.01
C ASN A 33 -14.62 12.23 -14.50
N GLU A 34 -13.83 13.21 -14.03
CA GLU A 34 -12.40 13.27 -14.33
C GLU A 34 -11.65 12.11 -13.67
N LEU A 35 -12.00 11.76 -12.43
CA LEU A 35 -11.52 10.51 -11.81
C LEU A 35 -11.93 9.28 -12.64
N GLY A 36 -13.16 9.25 -13.15
CA GLY A 36 -13.65 8.19 -14.04
C GLY A 36 -12.80 8.00 -15.30
N LYS A 37 -12.33 9.09 -15.92
CA LYS A 37 -11.41 9.03 -17.07
C LYS A 37 -10.05 8.46 -16.69
N ALA A 38 -9.51 8.82 -15.52
CA ALA A 38 -8.27 8.25 -15.03
C ALA A 38 -8.40 6.74 -14.73
N ILE A 39 -9.53 6.32 -14.15
CA ILE A 39 -9.86 4.89 -13.95
C ILE A 39 -9.95 4.16 -15.29
N ALA A 40 -10.58 4.76 -16.30
CA ALA A 40 -10.68 4.17 -17.63
C ALA A 40 -9.30 3.99 -18.28
N TYR A 41 -8.41 4.97 -18.13
CA TYR A 41 -7.01 4.85 -18.55
C TYR A 41 -6.31 3.67 -17.88
N LEU A 42 -6.34 3.59 -16.54
CA LEU A 42 -5.71 2.47 -15.82
C LEU A 42 -6.28 1.13 -16.26
N ARG A 43 -7.60 1.03 -16.40
CA ARG A 43 -8.28 -0.19 -16.85
C ARG A 43 -7.81 -0.64 -18.24
N ALA A 44 -7.65 0.29 -19.17
CA ALA A 44 -7.24 -0.02 -20.54
C ALA A 44 -5.81 -0.59 -20.60
N PHE A 45 -4.95 -0.23 -19.63
CA PHE A 45 -3.54 -0.59 -19.62
C PHE A 45 -3.13 -1.47 -18.44
N VAL A 46 -4.08 -1.99 -17.66
CA VAL A 46 -3.82 -2.71 -16.40
C VAL A 46 -2.94 -3.95 -16.58
N HIS A 47 -2.98 -4.58 -17.77
CA HIS A 47 -2.21 -5.77 -18.11
C HIS A 47 -0.79 -5.47 -18.62
N GLN A 48 -0.44 -4.20 -18.82
CA GLN A 48 0.90 -3.84 -19.28
C GLN A 48 1.91 -3.88 -18.13
N GLU A 49 3.18 -4.14 -18.46
CA GLU A 49 4.28 -3.93 -17.54
C GLU A 49 4.30 -2.47 -17.04
N ASN A 50 4.56 -2.33 -15.74
CA ASN A 50 4.63 -1.06 -15.02
C ASN A 50 3.36 -0.20 -15.16
N ALA A 51 2.18 -0.81 -15.30
CA ALA A 51 0.91 -0.11 -15.47
C ALA A 51 0.62 0.92 -14.37
N GLY A 52 0.92 0.62 -13.10
CA GLY A 52 0.76 1.56 -12.00
C GLY A 52 1.69 2.77 -12.11
N THR A 53 2.97 2.57 -12.47
CA THR A 53 3.90 3.67 -12.76
C THR A 53 3.41 4.54 -13.90
N LYS A 54 3.00 3.93 -15.01
CA LYS A 54 2.44 4.64 -16.18
C LYS A 54 1.16 5.40 -15.85
N PHE A 55 0.36 4.92 -14.90
CA PHE A 55 -0.80 5.64 -14.40
C PHE A 55 -0.41 6.91 -13.65
N PHE A 56 0.59 6.86 -12.77
CA PHE A 56 1.08 8.08 -12.11
C PHE A 56 1.70 9.08 -13.11
N ASP A 57 2.42 8.59 -14.11
CA ASP A 57 2.97 9.46 -15.17
C ASP A 57 1.87 10.10 -16.02
N TYR A 58 0.79 9.36 -16.28
CA TYR A 58 -0.41 9.89 -16.91
C TYR A 58 -1.06 10.99 -16.08
N LEU A 59 -1.24 10.80 -14.77
CA LEU A 59 -1.79 11.85 -13.88
C LEU A 59 -0.92 13.11 -13.89
N LYS A 60 0.40 12.97 -13.81
CA LYS A 60 1.34 14.11 -13.94
C LYS A 60 1.22 14.80 -15.29
N THR A 61 1.00 14.04 -16.36
CA THR A 61 0.78 14.58 -17.70
C THR A 61 -0.53 15.38 -17.78
N LEU A 62 -1.60 14.91 -17.13
CA LEU A 62 -2.85 15.66 -17.00
C LEU A 62 -2.64 16.97 -16.23
N VAL A 63 -1.91 16.95 -15.12
CA VAL A 63 -1.58 18.18 -14.36
C VAL A 63 -0.82 19.17 -15.24
N LYS A 64 0.25 18.71 -15.90
CA LYS A 64 1.11 19.56 -16.74
C LYS A 64 0.35 20.20 -17.90
N ASN A 65 -0.57 19.45 -18.52
CA ASN A 65 -1.30 19.87 -19.72
C ASN A 65 -2.72 20.37 -19.42
N GLY A 66 -3.15 20.36 -18.16
CA GLY A 66 -4.53 20.60 -17.72
C GLY A 66 -5.12 21.91 -18.22
N ARG A 67 -4.31 22.96 -18.34
CA ARG A 67 -4.71 24.27 -18.88
C ARG A 67 -5.06 24.25 -20.37
N HIS A 68 -4.52 23.30 -21.13
CA HIS A 68 -4.71 23.20 -22.58
C HIS A 68 -5.76 22.14 -22.97
N ILE A 69 -5.93 21.12 -22.15
CA ILE A 69 -6.89 20.02 -22.38
C ILE A 69 -8.21 20.22 -21.63
N GLY A 70 -8.23 21.12 -20.66
CA GLY A 70 -9.41 21.41 -19.85
C GLY A 70 -10.39 22.32 -20.57
N HIS A 71 -11.65 21.88 -20.64
CA HIS A 71 -12.75 22.71 -21.16
C HIS A 71 -13.26 23.71 -20.12
N SER A 72 -12.85 23.56 -18.85
CA SER A 72 -13.19 24.46 -17.76
C SER A 72 -11.94 25.10 -17.15
N LYS A 73 -12.07 26.31 -16.59
CA LYS A 73 -10.98 26.99 -15.88
C LYS A 73 -10.51 26.26 -14.61
N ARG A 74 -11.25 25.24 -14.14
CA ARG A 74 -10.97 24.46 -12.92
C ARG A 74 -10.42 23.06 -13.19
N THR A 75 -10.37 22.63 -14.46
CA THR A 75 -9.95 21.28 -14.81
C THR A 75 -8.50 20.99 -14.38
N SER A 76 -7.61 21.98 -14.41
CA SER A 76 -6.25 21.82 -13.89
C SER A 76 -6.22 21.56 -12.38
N GLU A 77 -7.06 22.25 -11.61
CA GLU A 77 -7.16 22.06 -10.15
C GLU A 77 -7.60 20.63 -9.83
N TYR A 78 -8.59 20.11 -10.56
CA TYR A 78 -9.05 18.72 -10.38
C TYR A 78 -7.94 17.71 -10.63
N TYR A 79 -7.11 17.92 -11.66
CA TYR A 79 -5.99 17.02 -11.94
C TYR A 79 -4.91 17.11 -10.87
N GLU A 80 -4.63 18.29 -10.31
CA GLU A 80 -3.70 18.46 -9.20
C GLU A 80 -4.19 17.72 -7.95
N SER A 81 -5.46 17.89 -7.59
CA SER A 81 -6.12 17.16 -6.50
C SER A 81 -6.04 15.64 -6.68
N MET A 82 -6.34 15.16 -7.90
CA MET A 82 -6.29 13.75 -8.24
C MET A 82 -4.88 13.18 -8.17
N GLU A 83 -3.89 13.85 -8.75
CA GLU A 83 -2.50 13.41 -8.72
C GLU A 83 -2.01 13.32 -7.28
N LYS A 84 -2.24 14.36 -6.48
CA LYS A 84 -1.83 14.41 -5.08
C LYS A 84 -2.47 13.30 -4.26
N ALA A 85 -3.79 13.13 -4.33
CA ALA A 85 -4.51 12.10 -3.58
C ALA A 85 -4.08 10.68 -4.00
N CYS A 86 -3.98 10.42 -5.30
CA CYS A 86 -3.55 9.11 -5.78
C CYS A 86 -2.09 8.83 -5.39
N SER A 87 -1.18 9.78 -5.58
CA SER A 87 0.22 9.64 -5.19
C SER A 87 0.38 9.46 -3.68
N GLN A 88 -0.45 10.11 -2.87
CA GLN A 88 -0.42 9.98 -1.43
C GLN A 88 -0.85 8.58 -0.96
N TYR A 89 -1.95 8.06 -1.50
CA TYR A 89 -2.59 6.86 -0.95
C TYR A 89 -2.35 5.58 -1.75
N LEU A 90 -1.97 5.66 -3.03
CA LEU A 90 -1.80 4.49 -3.92
C LEU A 90 -0.35 4.20 -4.30
N LYS A 91 0.62 5.04 -3.95
CA LYS A 91 2.02 4.85 -4.38
C LYS A 91 2.61 3.50 -3.94
N ALA A 92 2.18 3.04 -2.77
CA ALA A 92 2.43 1.71 -2.22
C ALA A 92 2.08 0.57 -3.18
N TYR A 93 0.96 0.72 -3.89
CA TYR A 93 0.36 -0.30 -4.73
C TYR A 93 0.78 -0.15 -6.21
N GLN A 94 1.80 0.66 -6.51
CA GLN A 94 2.21 0.93 -7.90
C GLN A 94 2.60 -0.33 -8.70
N ASN A 95 2.99 -1.40 -8.00
CA ASN A 95 3.34 -2.70 -8.60
C ASN A 95 2.13 -3.65 -8.70
N ASP A 96 0.97 -3.27 -8.17
CA ASP A 96 -0.30 -4.02 -8.23
C ASP A 96 -1.40 -3.14 -8.85
N ALA A 97 -1.29 -2.97 -10.17
CA ALA A 97 -2.25 -2.18 -10.95
C ALA A 97 -3.71 -2.70 -10.88
N PRO A 98 -3.98 -4.03 -10.88
CA PRO A 98 -5.32 -4.55 -10.65
C PRO A 98 -5.92 -4.10 -9.30
N LEU A 99 -5.15 -4.13 -8.21
CA LEU A 99 -5.63 -3.67 -6.91
C LEU A 99 -5.86 -2.16 -6.88
N MET A 100 -4.95 -1.36 -7.45
CA MET A 100 -5.15 0.09 -7.62
C MET A 100 -6.47 0.38 -8.34
N LEU A 101 -6.76 -0.35 -9.41
CA LEU A 101 -7.99 -0.20 -10.18
C LEU A 101 -9.24 -0.53 -9.35
N HIS A 102 -9.17 -1.56 -8.50
CA HIS A 102 -10.27 -1.93 -7.62
C HIS A 102 -10.52 -0.85 -6.56
N ILE A 103 -9.48 -0.37 -5.89
CA ILE A 103 -9.54 0.71 -4.89
C ILE A 103 -10.13 1.99 -5.51
N LEU A 104 -9.64 2.43 -6.67
CA LEU A 104 -10.14 3.61 -7.36
C LEU A 104 -11.59 3.45 -7.82
N GLY A 105 -11.98 2.25 -8.24
CA GLY A 105 -13.36 1.92 -8.58
C GLY A 105 -14.32 2.12 -7.40
N TRP A 106 -13.91 1.78 -6.18
CA TRP A 106 -14.68 2.06 -4.97
C TRP A 106 -14.62 3.53 -4.57
N ALA A 107 -13.46 4.18 -4.67
CA ALA A 107 -13.31 5.60 -4.38
C ALA A 107 -14.28 6.45 -5.24
N SER A 108 -14.41 6.16 -6.55
CA SER A 108 -15.36 6.86 -7.41
C SER A 108 -16.83 6.69 -6.98
N ARG A 109 -17.22 5.50 -6.52
CA ARG A 109 -18.57 5.26 -5.98
C ARG A 109 -18.81 6.02 -4.68
N LEU A 110 -17.82 6.00 -3.78
CA LEU A 110 -17.84 6.73 -2.51
C LEU A 110 -17.90 8.25 -2.73
N MET A 111 -17.20 8.80 -3.72
CA MET A 111 -17.31 10.21 -4.08
C MET A 111 -18.74 10.61 -4.41
N ARG A 112 -19.44 9.81 -5.25
CA ARG A 112 -20.85 10.06 -5.60
C ARG A 112 -21.74 9.98 -4.36
N TYR A 113 -21.52 8.97 -3.52
CA TYR A 113 -22.24 8.82 -2.26
C TYR A 113 -22.08 10.06 -1.36
N TYR A 114 -20.85 10.58 -1.18
CA TYR A 114 -20.59 11.76 -0.35
C TYR A 114 -21.05 13.08 -0.95
N GLN A 115 -21.10 13.19 -2.28
CA GLN A 115 -21.65 14.38 -2.93
C GLN A 115 -23.18 14.43 -2.86
N GLN A 116 -23.84 13.27 -2.79
CA GLN A 116 -25.30 13.16 -2.76
C GLN A 116 -25.87 13.19 -1.34
N ASN A 117 -25.17 12.59 -0.39
CA ASN A 117 -25.59 12.56 1.00
C ASN A 117 -24.85 13.68 1.76
N SER A 118 -25.56 14.77 2.03
CA SER A 118 -25.07 15.97 2.76
C SER A 118 -24.70 15.72 4.23
N GLU A 119 -24.45 14.46 4.63
CA GLU A 119 -23.97 14.17 5.97
C GLU A 119 -22.55 14.73 6.15
N PRO A 120 -22.21 15.24 7.34
CA PRO A 120 -20.86 15.72 7.60
C PRO A 120 -19.88 14.60 7.27
N ILE A 121 -19.03 14.83 6.27
CA ILE A 121 -17.91 13.94 5.99
C ILE A 121 -17.11 13.87 7.28
N GLY A 122 -17.22 12.74 8.00
CA GLY A 122 -16.57 12.54 9.30
C GLY A 122 -15.09 12.88 9.25
N GLU A 123 -14.50 13.12 10.42
CA GLU A 123 -13.07 13.46 10.52
C GLU A 123 -12.22 12.46 9.74
N ILE A 124 -11.35 12.99 8.88
CA ILE A 124 -10.42 12.19 8.08
C ILE A 124 -9.39 11.62 9.07
N THR A 125 -9.57 10.39 9.52
CA THR A 125 -8.43 9.60 9.97
C THR A 125 -7.69 9.17 8.71
N ALA A 126 -6.85 10.06 8.18
CA ALA A 126 -5.95 9.70 7.10
C ALA A 126 -5.14 8.50 7.60
N PRO A 127 -5.16 7.35 6.91
CA PRO A 127 -4.29 6.25 7.30
C PRO A 127 -2.86 6.78 7.22
N VAL A 128 -2.11 6.68 8.31
CA VAL A 128 -0.70 7.09 8.37
C VAL A 128 0.01 6.28 7.29
N ILE A 129 0.57 6.97 6.28
CA ILE A 129 1.08 6.39 5.01
C ILE A 129 2.31 5.47 5.22
N GLU A 130 2.74 5.25 6.46
CA GLU A 130 3.55 4.08 6.86
C GLU A 130 2.85 2.73 6.55
N SER A 131 1.56 2.78 6.23
CA SER A 131 0.65 1.67 5.95
C SER A 131 1.03 0.77 4.76
N ALA A 132 1.76 1.24 3.75
CA ALA A 132 2.18 0.38 2.62
C ALA A 132 3.01 -0.83 3.07
N ARG A 133 4.01 -0.53 3.89
CA ARG A 133 4.89 -1.51 4.51
C ARG A 133 4.14 -2.31 5.56
N GLN A 134 3.21 -1.70 6.29
CA GLN A 134 2.39 -2.40 7.27
C GLN A 134 1.33 -3.29 6.61
N ALA A 135 0.88 -2.99 5.40
CA ALA A 135 -0.07 -3.76 4.60
C ALA A 135 0.63 -4.95 3.95
N GLU A 136 1.84 -4.78 3.40
CA GLU A 136 2.69 -5.91 3.00
C GLU A 136 3.01 -6.80 4.20
N ILE A 137 3.31 -6.22 5.37
CA ILE A 137 3.51 -6.96 6.61
C ILE A 137 2.21 -7.65 7.05
N ALA A 138 1.05 -7.00 7.03
CA ALA A 138 -0.23 -7.57 7.43
C ALA A 138 -0.73 -8.64 6.45
N GLU A 139 -0.44 -8.53 5.16
CA GLU A 139 -0.75 -9.54 4.15
C GLU A 139 0.14 -10.77 4.33
N VAL A 140 1.45 -10.56 4.55
CA VAL A 140 2.38 -11.64 4.92
C VAL A 140 1.99 -12.31 6.24
N ILE A 141 1.59 -11.53 7.26
CA ILE A 141 1.13 -12.06 8.57
C ILE A 141 -0.21 -12.78 8.44
N SER A 142 -1.18 -12.25 7.70
CA SER A 142 -2.49 -12.91 7.55
C SER A 142 -2.42 -14.19 6.72
N ALA A 143 -1.47 -14.27 5.78
CA ALA A 143 -1.18 -15.50 5.03
C ALA A 143 -0.36 -16.52 5.84
N HIS A 144 0.41 -16.08 6.85
CA HIS A 144 1.27 -16.94 7.65
C HIS A 144 0.97 -16.80 9.14
N ASN A 145 0.20 -17.75 9.66
CA ASN A 145 0.04 -17.93 11.11
C ASN A 145 1.38 -18.35 11.72
N PHE A 146 2.14 -17.38 12.22
CA PHE A 146 3.40 -17.66 12.92
C PHE A 146 3.12 -18.37 14.25
N THR A 147 4.01 -19.30 14.62
CA THR A 147 3.96 -19.97 15.92
C THR A 147 5.26 -19.76 16.68
N ILE A 148 5.18 -19.69 18.01
CA ILE A 148 6.36 -19.66 18.87
C ILE A 148 7.12 -20.99 18.68
N GLY A 149 8.44 -20.92 18.46
CA GLY A 149 9.31 -22.05 18.12
C GLY A 149 9.45 -22.31 16.62
N GLN A 150 8.74 -21.58 15.76
CA GLN A 150 8.89 -21.71 14.31
C GLN A 150 10.27 -21.23 13.85
N ILE A 151 10.92 -22.02 13.00
CA ILE A 151 12.20 -21.67 12.36
C ILE A 151 11.93 -21.07 10.99
N LEU A 152 12.50 -19.89 10.74
CA LEU A 152 12.35 -19.12 9.51
C LEU A 152 13.72 -18.80 8.92
N GLU A 153 13.82 -18.70 7.60
CA GLU A 153 14.99 -18.13 6.95
C GLU A 153 14.94 -16.60 7.01
N ALA A 154 16.07 -15.99 7.36
CA ALA A 154 16.21 -14.55 7.45
C ALA A 154 17.54 -14.09 6.84
N LYS A 155 17.52 -12.94 6.17
CA LYS A 155 18.72 -12.29 5.67
C LYS A 155 19.22 -11.27 6.68
N VAL A 156 20.50 -11.31 7.04
CA VAL A 156 21.14 -10.29 7.86
C VAL A 156 21.30 -9.02 7.01
N THR A 157 20.68 -7.92 7.43
CA THR A 157 20.75 -6.64 6.70
C THR A 157 21.65 -5.60 7.37
N ALA A 158 21.95 -5.76 8.66
CA ALA A 158 22.86 -4.89 9.39
C ALA A 158 23.44 -5.58 10.62
N VAL A 159 24.71 -5.33 10.93
CA VAL A 159 25.35 -5.76 12.18
C VAL A 159 26.02 -4.55 12.84
N LYS A 160 25.59 -4.18 14.05
CA LYS A 160 26.10 -3.04 14.81
C LYS A 160 26.42 -3.44 16.25
N GLY A 161 27.68 -3.73 16.52
CA GLY A 161 28.12 -4.25 17.82
C GLY A 161 27.46 -5.60 18.10
N ASN A 162 26.66 -5.68 19.17
CA ASN A 162 25.89 -6.88 19.49
C ASN A 162 24.47 -6.88 18.92
N LYS A 163 24.09 -5.92 18.09
CA LYS A 163 22.75 -5.87 17.47
C LYS A 163 22.81 -6.34 16.04
N VAL A 164 21.88 -7.21 15.67
CA VAL A 164 21.75 -7.76 14.32
C VAL A 164 20.34 -7.49 13.82
N THR A 165 20.24 -6.95 12.61
CA THR A 165 18.95 -6.74 11.93
C THR A 165 18.72 -7.87 10.94
N TYR A 166 17.61 -8.59 11.11
CA TYR A 166 17.14 -9.68 10.26
C TYR A 166 15.99 -9.20 9.38
N GLU A 167 16.01 -9.61 8.12
CA GLU A 167 14.93 -9.45 7.16
C GLU A 167 14.32 -10.82 6.85
N ILE A 168 13.09 -11.05 7.31
CA ILE A 168 12.31 -12.27 7.13
C ILE A 168 11.29 -12.01 6.03
N MET A 169 11.18 -12.93 5.06
CA MET A 169 10.25 -12.82 3.93
C MET A 169 10.35 -11.49 3.14
N ARG A 170 11.54 -10.86 3.14
CA ARG A 170 11.84 -9.57 2.48
C ARG A 170 11.06 -8.34 2.98
N THR A 171 10.18 -8.51 3.97
CA THR A 171 9.27 -7.45 4.44
C THR A 171 9.46 -7.16 5.93
N ILE A 172 9.59 -8.20 6.75
CA ILE A 172 9.67 -8.09 8.21
C ILE A 172 11.12 -7.82 8.61
N LYS A 173 11.38 -6.65 9.21
CA LYS A 173 12.71 -6.29 9.74
C LYS A 173 12.69 -6.24 11.25
N LEU A 174 13.50 -7.08 11.89
CA LEU A 174 13.64 -7.15 13.35
C LEU A 174 15.09 -6.95 13.75
N THR A 175 15.33 -6.11 14.74
CA THR A 175 16.68 -5.89 15.28
C THR A 175 16.77 -6.51 16.66
N GLU A 176 17.62 -7.51 16.79
CA GLU A 176 17.78 -8.30 18.01
C GLU A 176 19.19 -8.14 18.59
N LYS A 177 19.28 -8.29 19.92
CA LYS A 177 20.58 -8.35 20.60
C LYS A 177 21.10 -9.77 20.59
N GLU A 178 22.24 -9.96 19.94
CA GLU A 178 22.93 -11.24 19.73
C GLU A 178 24.36 -11.18 20.30
N PRO A 179 24.53 -11.08 21.64
CA PRO A 179 25.83 -10.83 22.26
C PRO A 179 26.89 -11.88 21.97
N LYS A 180 26.50 -13.13 21.70
CA LYS A 180 27.43 -14.24 21.41
C LYS A 180 27.60 -14.51 19.92
N LYS A 181 26.63 -14.10 19.10
CA LYS A 181 26.52 -14.51 17.70
C LYS A 181 26.79 -13.39 16.71
N ALA A 182 26.56 -12.12 17.10
CA ALA A 182 26.75 -10.98 16.22
C ALA A 182 28.14 -10.93 15.56
N GLN A 183 29.19 -11.36 16.27
CA GLN A 183 30.56 -11.40 15.75
C GLN A 183 30.79 -12.41 14.61
N PHE A 184 29.89 -13.39 14.44
CA PHE A 184 29.98 -14.42 13.41
C PHE A 184 29.01 -14.18 12.23
N LEU A 185 28.26 -13.07 12.28
CA LEU A 185 27.25 -12.73 11.29
C LEU A 185 27.75 -11.60 10.40
N SER A 186 27.49 -11.71 9.11
CA SER A 186 27.85 -10.69 8.11
C SER A 186 26.63 -10.19 7.36
N GLU A 187 26.66 -8.92 6.95
CA GLU A 187 25.60 -8.35 6.11
C GLU A 187 25.46 -9.13 4.79
N GLY A 188 24.23 -9.45 4.41
CA GLY A 188 23.90 -10.27 3.25
C GLY A 188 23.77 -11.77 3.53
N GLN A 189 24.26 -12.27 4.67
CA GLN A 189 24.19 -13.68 5.05
C GLN A 189 22.75 -14.13 5.28
N VAL A 190 22.40 -15.33 4.81
CA VAL A 190 21.12 -15.98 5.13
C VAL A 190 21.33 -16.93 6.31
N VAL A 191 20.49 -16.80 7.32
CA VAL A 191 20.54 -17.60 8.55
C VAL A 191 19.15 -18.09 8.93
N LYS A 192 19.10 -19.05 9.84
CA LYS A 192 17.83 -19.52 10.43
C LYS A 192 17.58 -18.75 11.72
N VAL A 193 16.35 -18.31 11.93
CA VAL A 193 15.92 -17.64 13.16
C VAL A 193 14.69 -18.33 13.72
N GLU A 194 14.64 -18.47 15.04
CA GLU A 194 13.50 -19.02 15.77
C GLU A 194 12.63 -17.89 16.30
N VAL A 195 11.32 -18.01 16.12
CA VAL A 195 10.33 -17.10 16.71
C VAL A 195 10.21 -17.36 18.21
N LEU A 196 10.56 -16.35 19.02
CA LEU A 196 10.49 -16.46 20.49
C LEU A 196 9.23 -15.82 21.08
N ASP A 197 8.69 -14.81 20.40
CA ASP A 197 7.54 -14.05 20.91
C ASP A 197 6.72 -13.47 19.76
N LEU A 198 5.41 -13.39 19.96
CA LEU A 198 4.45 -12.81 19.04
C LEU A 198 3.76 -11.61 19.71
N LYS A 199 3.23 -10.68 18.91
CA LYS A 199 2.34 -9.62 19.41
C LYS A 199 0.90 -10.13 19.45
N GLU A 200 0.01 -9.32 20.04
CA GLU A 200 -1.44 -9.60 20.11
C GLU A 200 -2.09 -9.74 18.71
N ASP A 201 -1.50 -9.11 17.69
CA ASP A 201 -1.93 -9.19 16.28
C ASP A 201 -1.37 -10.42 15.53
N GLY A 202 -0.64 -11.31 16.20
CA GLY A 202 0.01 -12.48 15.60
C GLY A 202 1.32 -12.20 14.87
N SER A 203 1.77 -10.93 14.80
CA SER A 203 3.04 -10.57 14.18
C SER A 203 4.24 -10.98 15.04
N ILE A 204 5.38 -11.27 14.39
CA ILE A 204 6.62 -11.62 15.09
C ILE A 204 7.10 -10.42 15.90
N LYS A 205 7.20 -10.61 17.22
CA LYS A 205 7.72 -9.60 18.15
C LYS A 205 9.21 -9.79 18.40
N LYS A 206 9.66 -11.03 18.47
CA LYS A 206 11.04 -11.36 18.81
C LYS A 206 11.52 -12.62 18.12
N VAL A 207 12.76 -12.59 17.66
CA VAL A 207 13.46 -13.76 17.09
C VAL A 207 14.83 -13.96 17.73
N LYS A 208 15.42 -15.14 17.49
CA LYS A 208 16.79 -15.46 17.86
C LYS A 208 17.46 -16.28 16.78
N CYS A 209 18.71 -15.99 16.45
CA CYS A 209 19.46 -16.79 15.48
C CYS A 209 19.61 -18.23 15.97
N CYS A 210 19.16 -19.19 15.18
CA CYS A 210 19.50 -20.60 15.30
C CYS A 210 20.89 -20.77 14.69
N GLU A 211 21.81 -21.31 15.50
CA GLU A 211 23.24 -21.51 15.18
C GLU A 211 23.88 -20.43 14.30
#